data_AF-A0AAP0P7K4-F1
#
_entry.id   AF-A0AAP0P7K4-F1
#
_cell.length_a   1.000
_cell.length_b   1.000
_cell.length_c   1.000
_cell.angle_alpha   90.00
_cell.angle_beta   90.00
_cell.angle_gamma   90.00
#
_symmetry.space_group_name_H-M   'P 1'
#
loop_
_entity.id
_entity.type
_entity.pdbx_description
1 polymer ?
#
loop_
_entity_poly.entity_id
_entity_poly.type
_entity_poly.pdbx_seq_one_letter_code
_entity_poly.pdbx_strand_id
1 'polypeptide(L)'
;MVGAAMGTREEDKERLEHLVRAGANVVVLDSSQGNSIYQLEMIKYVKRRFPELDVIGGNVVTAYQAQNLIQAGVDGLRVGMGSGSICTTQEVCASGEDRQLQCTRLLALPRKAEYP
;
A
#
# COMPACT_ATOMS: atom_id res chain seq x y z
N MET A 1 13.01 -8.48 11.36
CA MET A 1 12.06 -7.52 10.80
C MET A 1 10.66 -7.99 11.17
N VAL A 2 9.85 -7.11 11.78
CA VAL A 2 8.45 -7.39 12.14
C VAL A 2 7.56 -6.36 11.43
N GLY A 3 6.52 -6.84 10.75
CA GLY A 3 5.55 -6.01 10.05
C GLY A 3 4.16 -6.10 10.64
N ALA A 4 3.38 -5.03 10.50
CA ALA A 4 1.98 -5.00 10.91
C ALA A 4 1.10 -4.38 9.82
N ALA A 5 -0.10 -4.91 9.63
CA ALA A 5 -1.10 -4.33 8.74
C ALA A 5 -2.03 -3.39 9.52
N MET A 6 -2.45 -2.32 8.88
CA MET A 6 -3.39 -1.34 9.45
C MET A 6 -4.23 -0.70 8.35
N GLY A 7 -5.36 -0.11 8.74
CA GLY A 7 -6.21 0.66 7.83
C GLY A 7 -5.71 2.09 7.63
N THR A 8 -6.60 2.94 7.12
CA THR A 8 -6.35 4.37 6.86
C THR A 8 -7.34 5.28 7.56
N ARG A 9 -8.02 4.80 8.61
CA ARG A 9 -8.97 5.60 9.39
C ARG A 9 -8.21 6.48 10.38
N GLU A 10 -8.87 7.49 10.92
CA GLU A 10 -8.26 8.39 11.90
C GLU A 10 -7.84 7.62 13.18
N GLU A 11 -8.66 6.69 13.64
CA GLU A 11 -8.38 5.78 14.77
C GLU A 11 -7.14 4.89 14.53
N ASP A 12 -6.77 4.62 13.28
CA ASP A 12 -5.59 3.82 12.96
C ASP A 12 -4.28 4.57 13.29
N LYS A 13 -4.31 5.90 13.47
CA LYS A 13 -3.12 6.66 13.91
C LYS A 13 -2.70 6.29 15.33
N GLU A 14 -3.66 6.09 16.23
CA GLU A 14 -3.38 5.62 17.59
C GLU A 14 -2.84 4.18 17.56
N ARG A 15 -3.47 3.31 16.74
CA ARG A 15 -2.99 1.94 16.51
C ARG A 15 -1.55 1.92 16.01
N LEU A 16 -1.18 2.80 15.09
CA LEU A 16 0.18 2.94 14.59
C LEU A 16 1.16 3.25 15.72
N GLU A 17 0.83 4.17 16.63
CA GLU A 17 1.72 4.49 17.75
C GLU A 17 1.99 3.26 18.63
N HIS A 18 0.96 2.46 18.90
CA HIS A 18 1.10 1.22 19.65
C HIS A 18 1.97 0.19 18.93
N LEU A 19 1.79 0.03 17.61
CA LEU A 19 2.58 -0.90 16.79
C LEU A 19 4.07 -0.51 16.77
N VAL A 20 4.36 0.79 16.59
CA VAL A 20 5.73 1.29 16.61
C VAL A 20 6.37 1.11 17.98
N ARG A 21 5.63 1.39 19.08
CA ARG A 21 6.11 1.14 20.45
C ARG A 21 6.36 -0.34 20.73
N ALA A 22 5.59 -1.23 20.10
CA ALA A 22 5.80 -2.67 20.18
C ALA A 22 6.98 -3.17 19.33
N GLY A 23 7.63 -2.29 18.55
CA GLY A 23 8.82 -2.59 17.76
C GLY A 23 8.54 -2.99 16.31
N ALA A 24 7.38 -2.66 15.75
CA ALA A 24 7.14 -2.85 14.32
C ALA A 24 8.13 -1.99 13.49
N ASN A 25 8.77 -2.62 12.51
CA ASN A 25 9.75 -1.97 11.63
C ASN A 25 9.15 -1.55 10.28
N VAL A 26 8.03 -2.16 9.90
CA VAL A 26 7.32 -1.88 8.65
C VAL A 26 5.81 -1.93 8.90
N VAL A 27 5.08 -1.03 8.24
CA VAL A 27 3.62 -1.04 8.25
C VAL A 27 3.06 -1.19 6.84
N VAL A 28 2.03 -2.03 6.72
CA VAL A 28 1.30 -2.24 5.46
C VAL A 28 -0.05 -1.55 5.58
N LEU A 29 -0.30 -0.56 4.72
CA LEU A 29 -1.62 0.06 4.62
C LEU A 29 -2.52 -0.84 3.78
N ASP A 30 -3.42 -1.55 4.46
CA ASP A 30 -4.26 -2.59 3.86
C ASP A 30 -5.59 -2.00 3.38
N SER A 31 -5.77 -1.95 2.06
CA SER A 31 -7.00 -1.57 1.41
C SER A 31 -7.20 -2.41 0.15
N SER A 32 -8.47 -2.67 -0.18
CA SER A 32 -8.82 -3.29 -1.47
C SER A 32 -8.33 -2.44 -2.66
N GLN A 33 -8.43 -1.11 -2.55
CA GLN A 33 -7.90 -0.15 -3.53
C GLN A 33 -7.16 0.97 -2.78
N GLY A 34 -5.86 1.07 -3.01
CA GLY A 34 -4.98 1.93 -2.21
C GLY A 34 -4.86 3.37 -2.70
N ASN A 35 -5.15 3.65 -3.97
CA ASN A 35 -5.07 5.01 -4.51
C ASN A 35 -6.31 5.84 -4.13
N SER A 36 -6.36 6.20 -2.86
CA SER A 36 -7.39 7.01 -2.22
C SER A 36 -6.75 8.18 -1.46
N ILE A 37 -7.51 9.27 -1.28
CA ILE A 37 -7.04 10.44 -0.50
C ILE A 37 -6.65 10.02 0.92
N TYR A 38 -7.42 9.11 1.53
CA TYR A 38 -7.15 8.63 2.89
C TYR A 38 -5.80 7.94 3.01
N GLN A 39 -5.46 7.07 2.07
CA GLN A 39 -4.17 6.37 2.11
C GLN A 39 -3.01 7.31 1.81
N LEU A 40 -3.16 8.21 0.82
CA LEU A 40 -2.15 9.22 0.51
C LEU A 40 -1.82 10.10 1.73
N GLU A 41 -2.86 10.55 2.45
CA GLU A 41 -2.67 11.35 3.66
C GLU A 41 -2.11 10.54 4.83
N MET A 42 -2.50 9.26 4.96
CA MET A 42 -1.91 8.36 5.96
C MET A 42 -0.42 8.13 5.70
N ILE A 43 -0.01 7.86 4.46
CA ILE A 43 1.42 7.70 4.10
C ILE A 43 2.21 8.94 4.52
N LYS A 44 1.75 10.13 4.10
CA LYS A 44 2.42 11.39 4.46
C LYS A 44 2.45 11.59 5.98
N TYR A 45 1.38 11.22 6.69
CA TYR A 45 1.34 11.28 8.16
C TYR A 45 2.40 10.36 8.79
N VAL A 46 2.47 9.10 8.36
CA VAL A 46 3.45 8.13 8.87
C VAL A 46 4.87 8.61 8.61
N LYS A 47 5.20 9.00 7.37
CA LYS A 47 6.56 9.46 7.03
C LYS A 47 6.97 10.73 7.78
N ARG A 48 6.02 11.62 8.12
CA ARG A 48 6.30 12.79 8.98
C ARG A 48 6.52 12.43 10.44
N ARG A 49 5.74 11.47 10.97
CA ARG A 49 5.70 11.15 12.40
C ARG A 49 6.77 10.12 12.81
N PHE A 50 7.07 9.18 11.92
CA PHE A 50 7.96 8.05 12.09
C PHE A 50 8.83 7.89 10.83
N PRO A 51 9.82 8.76 10.60
CA PRO A 51 10.60 8.77 9.35
C PRO A 51 11.41 7.49 9.11
N GLU A 52 11.77 6.77 10.18
CA GLU A 52 12.51 5.50 10.13
C GLU A 52 11.60 4.27 9.93
N LEU A 53 10.27 4.45 9.93
CA LEU A 53 9.33 3.36 9.70
C LEU A 53 9.11 3.18 8.20
N ASP A 54 9.30 1.95 7.73
CA ASP A 54 9.01 1.59 6.34
C ASP A 54 7.50 1.49 6.12
N VAL A 55 7.01 2.04 5.01
CA VAL A 55 5.58 2.05 4.67
C VAL A 55 5.36 1.34 3.35
N ILE A 56 4.62 0.24 3.39
CA ILE A 56 4.14 -0.47 2.19
C ILE A 56 2.71 -0.01 1.91
N GLY A 57 2.51 0.64 0.76
CA GLY A 57 1.21 1.11 0.31
C GLY A 57 0.54 0.15 -0.67
N GLY A 58 -0.79 0.08 -0.61
CA GLY A 58 -1.56 -0.76 -1.52
C GLY A 58 -3.04 -0.87 -1.17
N ASN A 59 -3.82 -1.62 -1.94
CA ASN A 59 -3.37 -2.36 -3.11
C ASN A 59 -3.47 -1.54 -4.41
N VAL A 60 -2.56 -1.78 -5.35
CA VAL A 60 -2.55 -1.15 -6.67
C VAL A 60 -2.54 -2.18 -7.79
N VAL A 61 -3.14 -1.84 -8.94
CA VAL A 61 -3.12 -2.65 -10.16
C VAL A 61 -2.64 -1.88 -11.38
N THR A 62 -2.68 -0.54 -11.36
CA THR A 62 -2.24 0.29 -12.49
C THR A 62 -0.98 1.11 -12.17
N ALA A 63 -0.21 1.41 -13.23
CA ALA A 63 0.94 2.30 -13.19
C ALA A 63 0.63 3.68 -12.57
N TYR A 64 -0.54 4.23 -12.88
CA TYR A 64 -0.98 5.51 -12.34
C TYR A 64 -1.19 5.47 -10.82
N GLN A 65 -1.85 4.41 -10.33
CA GLN A 65 -2.07 4.23 -8.89
C GLN A 65 -0.74 4.09 -8.14
N ALA A 66 0.18 3.29 -8.68
CA ALA A 66 1.51 3.13 -8.12
C ALA A 66 2.29 4.45 -8.08
N GLN A 67 2.26 5.24 -9.16
CA GLN A 67 2.93 6.54 -9.19
C GLN A 67 2.40 7.50 -8.10
N ASN A 68 1.08 7.52 -7.87
CA ASN A 68 0.51 8.36 -6.81
C ASN A 68 1.01 7.97 -5.41
N LEU A 69 1.08 6.66 -5.12
CA LEU A 69 1.59 6.18 -3.82
C LEU A 69 3.09 6.44 -3.69
N ILE A 70 3.88 6.22 -4.75
CA ILE A 70 5.31 6.55 -4.80
C ILE A 70 5.54 8.04 -4.52
N GLN A 71 4.77 8.92 -5.14
CA GLN A 71 4.87 10.37 -4.91
C GLN A 71 4.46 10.77 -3.48
N ALA A 72 3.60 10.00 -2.82
CA ALA A 72 3.26 10.22 -1.42
C ALA A 72 4.38 9.79 -0.46
N GLY A 73 5.33 8.96 -0.91
CA GLY A 73 6.51 8.55 -0.15
C GLY A 73 6.42 7.16 0.48
N VAL A 74 5.73 6.21 -0.17
CA VAL A 74 5.82 4.79 0.24
C VAL A 74 7.22 4.25 -0.02
N ASP A 75 7.65 3.30 0.80
CA ASP A 75 8.93 2.58 0.67
C ASP A 75 8.76 1.24 -0.07
N GLY A 76 7.52 0.79 -0.29
CA GLY A 76 7.20 -0.40 -1.09
C GLY A 76 5.76 -0.43 -1.57
N LEU A 77 5.47 -1.26 -2.58
CA LEU A 77 4.14 -1.38 -3.15
C LEU A 77 3.56 -2.79 -2.99
N ARG A 78 2.33 -2.88 -2.47
CA ARG A 78 1.54 -4.11 -2.48
C ARG A 78 0.66 -4.15 -3.73
N VAL A 79 0.99 -5.04 -4.65
CA VAL A 79 0.32 -5.18 -5.94
C VAL A 79 -0.77 -6.24 -5.89
N GLY A 80 -1.97 -5.86 -6.32
CA GLY A 80 -3.02 -6.82 -6.69
C GLY A 80 -4.41 -6.52 -6.16
N MET A 81 -5.40 -6.65 -7.04
CA MET A 81 -6.82 -6.53 -6.70
C MET A 81 -7.59 -7.62 -7.44
N GLY A 82 -8.38 -8.39 -6.72
CA GLY A 82 -9.22 -9.43 -7.33
C GLY A 82 -8.52 -10.76 -7.64
N SER A 83 -7.19 -10.84 -7.58
CA SER A 83 -6.42 -12.06 -7.92
C SER A 83 -6.10 -12.98 -6.73
N GLY A 84 -6.73 -12.74 -5.59
CA GLY A 84 -6.63 -13.62 -4.41
C GLY A 84 -7.56 -14.82 -4.54
N SER A 85 -7.14 -16.00 -4.09
CA SER A 85 -7.90 -17.25 -4.27
C SER A 85 -9.31 -17.27 -3.64
N ILE A 86 -9.55 -16.42 -2.64
CA ILE A 86 -10.84 -16.26 -1.96
C ILE A 86 -11.52 -14.92 -2.26
N CYS A 87 -10.91 -14.11 -3.13
CA CYS A 87 -11.35 -12.74 -3.39
C CYS A 87 -12.50 -12.76 -4.39
N THR A 88 -13.62 -12.10 -4.07
CA THR A 88 -14.80 -12.02 -4.95
C THR A 88 -14.90 -10.69 -5.70
N THR A 89 -13.84 -9.87 -5.68
CA THR A 89 -13.89 -8.49 -6.16
C THR A 89 -14.09 -8.41 -7.68
N GLN A 90 -13.56 -9.39 -8.43
CA GLN A 90 -13.78 -9.43 -9.88
C GLN A 90 -15.22 -9.80 -10.21
N GLU A 91 -15.81 -10.75 -9.48
CA GLU A 91 -17.19 -11.21 -9.71
C GLU A 91 -18.23 -10.18 -9.26
N VAL A 92 -18.03 -9.54 -8.10
CA VAL A 92 -19.04 -8.66 -7.49
C VAL A 92 -18.87 -7.20 -7.92
N CYS A 93 -17.63 -6.72 -8.04
CA CYS A 93 -17.35 -5.30 -8.30
C CYS A 93 -16.88 -5.04 -9.74
N ALA A 94 -16.72 -6.09 -10.56
CA ALA A 94 -16.13 -5.99 -11.91
C ALA A 94 -14.78 -5.23 -11.93
N SER A 95 -14.02 -5.35 -10.84
CA SER A 95 -12.78 -4.61 -10.60
C SER A 95 -11.65 -5.55 -10.22
N GLY A 96 -10.48 -5.29 -10.77
CA GLY A 96 -9.30 -6.13 -10.63
C GLY A 96 -8.64 -6.39 -11.99
N GLU A 97 -7.48 -7.01 -11.96
CA GLU A 97 -6.69 -7.31 -13.15
C GLU A 97 -6.04 -8.68 -13.00
N ASP A 98 -5.70 -9.32 -14.13
CA ASP A 98 -4.91 -10.55 -14.12
C ASP A 98 -3.56 -10.33 -13.40
N ARG A 99 -3.20 -11.28 -12.53
CA ARG A 99 -2.02 -11.17 -11.67
C ARG A 99 -0.73 -10.97 -12.46
N GLN A 100 -0.57 -11.68 -13.57
CA GLN A 100 0.66 -11.61 -14.35
C GLN A 100 0.74 -10.29 -15.10
N LEU A 101 -0.39 -9.82 -15.64
CA LEU A 101 -0.46 -8.55 -16.35
C LEU A 101 -0.18 -7.34 -15.44
N GLN A 102 -0.82 -7.27 -14.26
CA GLN A 102 -0.61 -6.17 -13.31
C GLN A 102 0.87 -6.10 -12.86
N CYS A 103 1.51 -7.24 -12.56
CA CYS A 103 2.91 -7.27 -12.15
C CYS A 103 3.83 -6.81 -13.29
N THR A 104 3.59 -7.29 -14.51
CA THR A 104 4.41 -6.92 -15.68
C THR A 104 4.35 -5.42 -15.97
N ARG A 105 3.16 -4.82 -15.91
CA ARG A 105 2.95 -3.38 -16.15
C ARG A 105 3.61 -2.51 -15.09
N LEU A 106 3.56 -2.94 -13.83
CA LEU A 106 4.15 -2.20 -12.72
C LEU A 106 5.68 -2.31 -12.70
N LEU A 107 6.23 -3.47 -13.03
CA LEU A 107 7.69 -3.65 -13.20
C LEU A 107 8.27 -2.86 -14.37
N ALA A 108 7.44 -2.51 -15.36
CA ALA A 108 7.84 -1.67 -16.50
C ALA A 108 7.85 -0.17 -16.19
N LEU A 109 7.44 0.26 -14.98
CA LEU A 109 7.57 1.66 -14.57
C LEU A 109 9.04 2.09 -14.59
N PRO A 110 9.35 3.33 -15.04
CA PRO A 110 10.71 3.82 -15.07
C PRO A 110 11.29 3.74 -13.64
N ARG A 111 12.35 2.93 -13.48
CA ARG A 111 13.10 2.73 -12.24
C ARG A 111 13.83 4.01 -11.83
N LYS A 112 13.08 5.00 -11.33
CA LYS A 112 13.68 6.18 -10.68
C LYS A 112 13.90 5.97 -9.18
N ALA A 113 13.34 4.91 -8.62
CA ALA A 113 13.52 4.52 -7.24
C ALA A 113 13.36 3.01 -7.13
N GLU A 114 14.29 2.36 -6.45
CA GLU A 114 14.29 0.93 -6.16
C GLU A 114 13.23 0.64 -5.09
N TYR A 115 11.95 0.67 -5.47
CA TYR A 115 10.86 0.25 -4.58
C TYR A 115 10.62 -1.25 -4.76
N PRO A 116 10.77 -2.06 -3.70
CA PRO A 116 10.43 -3.48 -3.71
C PRO A 116 8.93 -3.75 -3.88
#